data_AF-X1APG6-F1
#
_entry.id   AF-X1APG6-F1
#
_cell.length_a   1.000
_cell.length_b   1.000
_cell.length_c   1.000
_cell.angle_alpha   90.00
_cell.angle_beta   90.00
_cell.angle_gamma   90.00
#
_symmetry.space_group_name_H-M   'P 1'
#
loop_
_entity.id
_entity.type
_entity.pdbx_description
1 polymer ?
#
loop_
_entity_poly.entity_id
_entity_poly.type
_entity_poly.pdbx_seq_one_letter_code
_entity_poly.pdbx_strand_id
1 'polypeptide(L)'
;MKRFSQRHPEKGIDFYLESLEPEIGFIEEIETPKLDRLVDAVSIITAHKCKGKEFRIVFLPLMVEGIFPIDPIIPQTYDKQIMYIGKRLNRADLEKNHYDEERRLIYSSMIKASERLIFSFSERINMQEKTSPSRFLVEMGLVPEEFSETEPYLGSIKNVESYFRSAATQSLKDLKEIIDYKSCEELVEKAFVSLHLLSKFGNKRKWWQNTKPTKNPNKPHPSGKLSASYSRVSTYKDCPAKYKFRYHFFIDQPKGISLYKGLLYHKIVQEFFNPEKENEYSFNQLKVIIDEIWDDNLFPFITVANEQKKDAYQSFEYFFNNLPPAKPNVLATEKEFSFSLDGNRFSG
;
A
#
# COMPACT_ATOMS: atom_id res chain seq x y z
N MET A 1 17.69 -12.66 -16.43
CA MET A 1 18.93 -13.06 -17.14
C MET A 1 20.19 -12.26 -16.75
N LYS A 2 20.37 -10.96 -17.08
CA LYS A 2 21.63 -10.21 -16.80
C LYS A 2 22.09 -10.24 -15.34
N ARG A 3 21.17 -10.04 -14.38
CA ARG A 3 21.47 -10.11 -12.93
C ARG A 3 21.78 -11.52 -12.43
N PHE A 4 21.26 -12.56 -13.09
CA PHE A 4 21.50 -13.96 -12.73
C PHE A 4 22.89 -14.40 -13.18
N SER A 5 23.26 -14.05 -14.42
CA SER A 5 24.59 -14.31 -14.98
C SER A 5 25.71 -13.62 -14.19
N GLN A 6 25.46 -12.45 -13.59
CA GLN A 6 26.42 -11.78 -12.71
C GLN A 6 26.61 -12.46 -11.35
N ARG A 7 25.59 -13.18 -10.84
CA ARG A 7 25.64 -13.87 -9.54
C ARG A 7 26.13 -15.31 -9.64
N HIS A 8 26.00 -15.92 -10.82
CA HIS A 8 26.40 -17.31 -11.08
C HIS A 8 27.21 -17.38 -12.38
N PRO A 9 28.44 -16.85 -12.40
CA PRO A 9 29.26 -16.74 -13.61
C PRO A 9 29.69 -18.09 -14.18
N GLU A 10 29.78 -19.12 -13.35
CA GLU A 10 30.13 -20.50 -13.77
C GLU A 10 28.94 -21.37 -14.19
N LYS A 11 27.71 -20.84 -14.20
CA LYS A 11 26.51 -21.63 -14.53
C LYS A 11 25.85 -21.19 -15.84
N GLY A 12 25.53 -22.17 -16.67
CA GLY A 12 24.95 -21.99 -18.01
C GLY A 12 23.45 -21.70 -18.02
N ILE A 13 22.90 -21.55 -19.22
CA ILE A 13 21.48 -21.24 -19.46
C ILE A 13 20.55 -22.33 -18.91
N ASP A 14 20.99 -23.59 -18.90
CA ASP A 14 20.18 -24.71 -18.41
C ASP A 14 19.86 -24.57 -16.92
N PHE A 15 20.82 -24.11 -16.11
CA PHE A 15 20.60 -23.83 -14.68
C PHE A 15 19.65 -22.64 -14.45
N TYR A 16 19.62 -21.69 -15.39
CA TYR A 16 18.64 -20.59 -15.36
C TYR A 16 17.23 -21.10 -15.66
N LEU A 17 17.08 -22.01 -16.63
CA LEU A 17 15.79 -22.62 -16.97
C LEU A 17 15.27 -23.51 -15.82
N GLU A 18 16.11 -24.34 -15.22
CA GLU A 18 15.76 -25.12 -14.01
C GLU A 18 15.34 -24.21 -12.84
N SER A 19 15.99 -23.05 -12.66
CA SER A 19 15.60 -22.12 -11.60
C SER A 19 14.26 -21.41 -11.86
N LEU A 20 13.77 -21.41 -13.10
CA LEU A 20 12.48 -20.86 -13.49
C LEU A 20 11.35 -21.89 -13.47
N GLU A 21 11.64 -23.20 -13.60
CA GLU A 21 10.61 -24.25 -13.56
C GLU A 21 9.67 -24.18 -12.33
N PRO A 22 10.14 -23.89 -11.10
CA PRO A 22 9.26 -23.70 -9.96
C PRO A 22 8.36 -22.46 -10.08
N GLU A 23 8.86 -21.36 -10.68
CA GLU A 23 8.09 -20.14 -10.90
C GLU A 23 7.05 -20.31 -12.02
N ILE A 24 7.37 -21.09 -13.06
CA ILE A 24 6.46 -21.41 -14.16
C ILE A 24 5.37 -22.39 -13.70
N GLY A 25 5.73 -23.40 -12.89
CA GLY A 25 4.75 -24.29 -12.25
C GLY A 25 3.77 -23.55 -11.34
N PHE A 26 4.23 -22.47 -10.68
CA PHE A 26 3.37 -21.60 -9.89
C PHE A 26 2.35 -20.81 -10.74
N ILE A 27 2.64 -20.57 -12.02
CA ILE A 27 1.72 -19.86 -12.94
C ILE A 27 0.66 -20.83 -13.49
N GLU A 28 1.02 -22.08 -13.79
CA GLU A 28 0.06 -23.09 -14.26
C GLU A 28 -0.91 -23.58 -13.15
N GLU A 29 -0.47 -23.67 -11.89
CA GLU A 29 -1.35 -24.05 -10.77
C GLU A 29 -2.43 -23.01 -10.45
N ILE A 30 -2.30 -21.76 -10.92
CA ILE A 30 -3.27 -20.69 -10.66
C ILE A 30 -4.54 -20.82 -11.54
N GLU A 31 -4.51 -21.56 -12.67
CA GLU A 31 -5.61 -21.47 -13.66
C GLU A 31 -6.76 -22.48 -13.53
N THR A 32 -6.70 -23.46 -12.64
CA THR A 32 -7.87 -24.30 -12.34
C THR A 32 -8.03 -24.58 -10.86
N PRO A 33 -8.75 -23.73 -10.09
CA PRO A 33 -9.29 -24.22 -8.83
C PRO A 33 -10.14 -25.46 -9.14
N LYS A 34 -9.73 -26.62 -8.62
CA LYS A 34 -10.55 -27.84 -8.60
C LYS A 34 -11.86 -27.47 -7.88
N LEU A 35 -12.89 -27.18 -8.67
CA LEU A 35 -14.18 -26.62 -8.23
C LEU A 35 -14.89 -27.53 -7.21
N ASP A 36 -14.53 -28.81 -7.17
CA ASP A 36 -15.16 -29.84 -6.33
C ASP A 36 -14.92 -29.70 -4.81
N ARG A 37 -14.14 -28.71 -4.34
CA ARG A 37 -13.79 -28.60 -2.91
C ARG A 37 -14.54 -27.55 -2.10
N LEU A 38 -15.40 -26.72 -2.71
CA LEU A 38 -16.10 -25.65 -1.99
C LEU A 38 -17.62 -25.79 -2.17
N VAL A 39 -18.24 -26.59 -1.29
CA VAL A 39 -19.68 -26.89 -1.30
C VAL A 39 -20.53 -25.66 -0.94
N ASP A 40 -19.97 -24.66 -0.24
CA ASP A 40 -20.64 -23.41 0.16
C ASP A 40 -19.78 -22.17 -0.19
N ALA A 41 -19.59 -21.88 -1.47
CA ALA A 41 -18.88 -20.67 -1.91
C ALA A 41 -19.54 -19.99 -3.11
N VAL A 42 -19.29 -18.68 -3.22
CA VAL A 42 -19.66 -17.91 -4.41
C VAL A 42 -18.68 -18.23 -5.54
N SER A 43 -19.19 -18.75 -6.64
CA SER A 43 -18.39 -19.06 -7.84
C SER A 43 -18.17 -17.79 -8.67
N ILE A 44 -16.93 -17.31 -8.72
CA ILE A 44 -16.52 -16.21 -9.60
C ILE A 44 -15.90 -16.84 -10.85
N ILE A 45 -16.63 -16.76 -11.97
CA ILE A 45 -16.21 -17.32 -13.25
C ILE A 45 -16.49 -16.34 -14.39
N THR A 46 -15.73 -16.44 -15.47
CA THR A 46 -15.98 -15.64 -16.67
C THR A 46 -17.21 -16.15 -17.43
N ALA A 47 -17.85 -15.26 -18.20
CA ALA A 47 -18.98 -15.61 -19.07
C ALA A 47 -18.65 -16.79 -20.01
N HIS A 48 -17.42 -16.87 -20.51
CA HIS A 48 -16.97 -17.99 -21.35
C HIS A 48 -16.90 -19.33 -20.59
N LYS A 49 -16.46 -19.32 -19.33
CA LYS A 49 -16.33 -20.52 -18.49
C LYS A 49 -17.64 -20.96 -17.81
N CYS A 50 -18.76 -20.26 -18.04
CA CYS A 50 -20.06 -20.62 -17.47
C CYS A 50 -20.80 -21.73 -18.23
N LYS A 51 -20.31 -22.12 -19.41
CA LYS A 51 -20.97 -23.13 -20.26
C LYS A 51 -21.11 -24.46 -19.50
N GLY A 52 -22.31 -25.03 -19.53
CA GLY A 52 -22.64 -26.30 -18.85
C GLY A 52 -22.84 -26.19 -17.34
N LYS A 53 -22.88 -24.98 -16.78
CA LYS A 53 -23.16 -24.74 -15.36
C LYS A 53 -24.52 -24.07 -15.18
N GLU A 54 -25.15 -24.28 -14.03
CA GLU A 54 -26.40 -23.64 -13.62
C GLU A 54 -26.27 -23.14 -12.18
N PHE A 55 -26.85 -21.98 -11.90
CA PHE A 55 -26.79 -21.31 -10.61
C PHE A 55 -28.17 -20.79 -10.21
N ARG A 56 -28.46 -20.81 -8.90
CA ARG A 56 -29.71 -20.24 -8.38
C ARG A 56 -29.80 -18.73 -8.65
N ILE A 57 -28.70 -18.02 -8.37
CA ILE A 57 -28.60 -16.57 -8.55
C ILE A 57 -27.34 -16.27 -9.36
N VAL A 58 -27.47 -15.46 -10.42
CA VAL A 58 -26.34 -15.00 -11.23
C VAL A 58 -26.23 -13.48 -11.13
N PHE A 59 -25.02 -13.01 -10.85
CA PHE A 59 -24.66 -11.60 -10.90
C PHE A 59 -23.84 -11.35 -12.16
N LEU A 60 -24.27 -10.41 -13.00
CA LEU A 60 -23.53 -9.89 -14.15
C LEU A 60 -23.08 -8.46 -13.83
N PRO A 61 -21.87 -8.30 -13.25
CA PRO A 61 -21.35 -6.99 -12.90
C PRO A 61 -20.74 -6.27 -14.10
N LEU A 62 -20.54 -4.96 -13.95
CA LEU A 62 -19.81 -4.11 -14.90
C LEU A 62 -20.43 -4.10 -16.31
N MET A 63 -21.76 -4.03 -16.38
CA MET A 63 -22.51 -3.87 -17.63
C MET A 63 -22.39 -2.43 -18.16
N VAL A 64 -21.18 -2.06 -18.58
CA VAL A 64 -20.78 -0.72 -19.03
C VAL A 64 -20.26 -0.80 -20.46
N GLU A 65 -20.57 0.20 -21.26
CA GLU A 65 -20.11 0.29 -22.65
C GLU A 65 -18.57 0.32 -22.71
N GLY A 66 -17.97 -0.47 -23.61
CA GLY A 66 -16.51 -0.63 -23.73
C GLY A 66 -15.89 -1.66 -22.77
N ILE A 67 -16.60 -2.04 -21.69
CA ILE A 67 -16.22 -3.18 -20.83
C ILE A 67 -17.00 -4.42 -21.24
N PHE A 68 -18.32 -4.30 -21.36
CA PHE A 68 -19.18 -5.38 -21.81
C PHE A 68 -20.42 -4.81 -22.55
N PRO A 69 -20.49 -4.89 -23.89
CA PRO A 69 -19.54 -5.57 -24.78
C PRO A 69 -18.18 -4.87 -24.82
N ILE A 70 -17.13 -5.66 -25.06
CA ILE A 70 -15.79 -5.14 -25.33
C ILE A 70 -15.79 -4.52 -26.73
N ASP A 71 -15.14 -3.37 -26.90
CA ASP A 71 -14.98 -2.77 -28.22
C ASP A 71 -14.16 -3.68 -29.15
N PRO A 72 -14.57 -3.86 -30.42
CA PRO A 72 -13.87 -4.74 -31.34
C PRO A 72 -12.45 -4.23 -31.59
N ILE A 73 -11.46 -5.02 -31.18
CA ILE A 73 -10.06 -4.78 -31.54
C ILE A 73 -9.87 -5.27 -32.98
N ILE A 74 -9.83 -4.32 -33.92
CA ILE A 74 -9.56 -4.61 -35.33
C ILE A 74 -8.05 -4.49 -35.54
N PRO A 75 -7.32 -5.62 -35.70
CA PRO A 75 -5.89 -5.56 -35.98
C PRO A 75 -5.65 -4.87 -37.33
N GLN A 76 -4.62 -4.03 -37.39
CA GLN A 76 -4.22 -3.34 -38.62
C GLN A 76 -3.58 -4.31 -39.64
N THR A 77 -3.27 -5.53 -39.23
CA THR A 77 -2.56 -6.55 -40.01
C THR A 77 -3.42 -7.81 -40.19
N TYR A 78 -3.24 -8.46 -41.34
CA TYR A 78 -4.00 -9.52 -42.02
C TYR A 78 -4.48 -10.77 -41.23
N ASP A 79 -4.43 -10.84 -39.91
CA ASP A 79 -4.58 -12.11 -39.17
C ASP A 79 -6.00 -12.72 -39.19
N LYS A 80 -7.07 -11.91 -39.19
CA LYS A 80 -8.44 -12.46 -39.19
C LYS A 80 -9.05 -12.64 -40.58
N GLN A 81 -8.51 -11.98 -41.61
CA GLN A 81 -9.03 -12.07 -42.97
C GLN A 81 -8.56 -13.33 -43.72
N ILE A 82 -7.44 -13.93 -43.30
CA ILE A 82 -6.90 -15.15 -43.94
C ILE A 82 -7.76 -16.39 -43.65
N MET A 83 -8.48 -16.43 -42.52
CA MET A 83 -9.27 -17.61 -42.13
C MET A 83 -10.64 -17.72 -42.84
N TYR A 84 -11.16 -16.63 -43.41
CA TYR A 84 -12.39 -16.70 -44.21
C TYR A 84 -12.05 -17.13 -45.65
N ILE A 85 -11.82 -18.43 -45.83
CA ILE A 85 -11.66 -19.04 -47.15
C ILE A 85 -12.90 -18.69 -48.00
N GLY A 86 -12.75 -17.73 -48.91
CA GLY A 86 -13.74 -17.39 -49.94
C GLY A 86 -14.61 -16.13 -49.72
N LYS A 87 -14.53 -15.42 -48.58
CA LYS A 87 -15.24 -14.13 -48.39
C LYS A 87 -14.37 -13.11 -47.64
N ARG A 88 -14.01 -12.02 -48.33
CA ARG A 88 -13.49 -10.81 -47.66
C ARG A 88 -14.66 -10.12 -46.97
N LEU A 89 -14.71 -10.20 -45.63
CA LEU A 89 -15.65 -9.42 -44.83
C LEU A 89 -15.18 -7.97 -44.77
N ASN A 90 -16.10 -7.03 -44.96
CA ASN A 90 -15.80 -5.62 -44.75
C ASN A 90 -15.66 -5.34 -43.25
N ARG A 91 -15.06 -4.19 -42.90
CA ARG A 91 -14.90 -3.75 -41.51
C ARG A 91 -16.23 -3.75 -40.74
N ALA A 92 -17.30 -3.26 -41.37
CA ALA A 92 -18.64 -3.23 -40.79
C ALA A 92 -19.17 -4.65 -40.48
N ASP A 93 -18.88 -5.64 -41.33
CA ASP A 93 -19.32 -7.02 -41.11
C ASP A 93 -18.55 -7.67 -39.94
N LEU A 94 -17.25 -7.37 -39.80
CA LEU A 94 -16.43 -7.84 -38.68
C LEU A 94 -16.89 -7.24 -37.35
N GLU A 95 -17.18 -5.94 -37.32
CA GLU A 95 -17.72 -5.28 -36.13
C GLU A 95 -19.08 -5.86 -35.74
N LYS A 96 -19.97 -6.07 -36.73
CA LYS A 96 -21.28 -6.69 -36.50
C LYS A 96 -21.14 -8.11 -35.93
N ASN A 97 -20.29 -8.94 -36.53
CA ASN A 97 -20.06 -10.31 -36.06
C ASN A 97 -19.53 -10.35 -34.63
N HIS A 98 -18.60 -9.45 -34.27
CA HIS A 98 -18.08 -9.33 -32.91
C HIS A 98 -19.19 -9.01 -31.89
N TYR A 99 -20.03 -8.02 -32.19
CA TYR A 99 -21.16 -7.70 -31.31
C TYR A 99 -22.21 -8.82 -31.26
N ASP A 100 -22.43 -9.56 -32.34
CA ASP A 100 -23.31 -10.72 -32.35
C ASP A 100 -22.76 -11.87 -31.49
N GLU A 101 -21.44 -12.05 -31.43
CA GLU A 101 -20.76 -13.01 -30.54
C GLU A 101 -20.87 -12.58 -29.06
N GLU A 102 -20.60 -11.32 -28.75
CA GLU A 102 -20.79 -10.76 -27.39
C GLU A 102 -22.27 -10.87 -26.94
N ARG A 103 -23.22 -10.66 -27.85
CA ARG A 103 -24.66 -10.86 -27.61
C ARG A 103 -25.01 -12.32 -27.30
N ARG A 104 -24.35 -13.28 -27.96
CA ARG A 104 -24.51 -14.72 -27.62
C ARG A 104 -23.90 -15.05 -26.26
N LEU A 105 -22.78 -14.42 -25.93
CA LEU A 105 -22.09 -14.62 -24.67
C LEU A 105 -22.92 -14.14 -23.47
N ILE A 106 -23.52 -12.95 -23.56
CA ILE A 106 -24.43 -12.47 -22.51
C ILE A 106 -25.65 -13.38 -22.39
N TYR A 107 -26.27 -13.75 -23.51
CA TYR A 107 -27.44 -14.62 -23.52
C TYR A 107 -27.13 -15.96 -22.84
N SER A 108 -26.00 -16.60 -23.20
CA SER A 108 -25.54 -17.84 -22.58
C SER A 108 -25.30 -17.71 -21.08
N SER A 109 -24.92 -16.52 -20.60
CA SER A 109 -24.69 -16.25 -19.17
C SER A 109 -26.00 -16.00 -18.42
N MET A 110 -26.96 -15.29 -19.05
CA MET A 110 -28.27 -14.99 -18.48
C MET A 110 -29.08 -16.26 -18.21
N ILE A 111 -29.06 -17.22 -19.15
CA ILE A 111 -29.79 -18.48 -19.01
C ILE A 111 -29.19 -19.42 -17.95
N LYS A 112 -28.09 -19.04 -17.27
CA LYS A 112 -27.52 -19.84 -16.18
C LYS A 112 -28.22 -19.60 -14.85
N ALA A 113 -29.02 -18.53 -14.75
CA ALA A 113 -29.79 -18.21 -13.57
C ALA A 113 -31.11 -19.00 -13.56
N SER A 114 -31.36 -19.78 -12.51
CA SER A 114 -32.63 -20.49 -12.34
C SER A 114 -33.68 -19.70 -11.55
N GLU A 115 -33.27 -18.81 -10.63
CA GLU A 115 -34.20 -18.03 -9.78
C GLU A 115 -34.06 -16.52 -10.00
N ARG A 116 -32.85 -15.97 -9.96
CA ARG A 116 -32.64 -14.51 -10.04
C ARG A 116 -31.42 -14.15 -10.88
N LEU A 117 -31.59 -13.14 -11.71
CA LEU A 117 -30.54 -12.51 -12.49
C LEU A 117 -30.40 -11.06 -12.07
N ILE A 118 -29.19 -10.65 -11.69
CA ILE A 118 -28.90 -9.30 -11.22
C ILE A 118 -27.84 -8.69 -12.12
N PHE A 119 -28.20 -7.60 -12.79
CA PHE A 119 -27.26 -6.76 -13.52
C PHE A 119 -26.78 -5.62 -12.63
N SER A 120 -25.52 -5.22 -12.80
CA SER A 120 -25.03 -3.97 -12.21
C SER A 120 -24.12 -3.24 -13.18
N PHE A 121 -24.26 -1.92 -13.20
CA PHE A 121 -23.36 -1.01 -13.88
C PHE A 121 -23.03 0.15 -12.92
N SER A 122 -21.95 0.86 -13.18
CA SER A 122 -21.57 2.07 -12.44
C SER A 122 -21.57 3.23 -13.42
N GLU A 123 -22.01 4.41 -12.97
CA GLU A 123 -21.88 5.66 -13.75
C GLU A 123 -20.46 6.24 -13.70
N ARG A 124 -19.62 5.75 -12.78
CA ARG A 124 -18.22 6.16 -12.67
C ARG A 124 -17.34 4.97 -12.37
N ILE A 125 -16.29 4.81 -13.17
CA ILE A 125 -15.20 3.87 -12.93
C ILE A 125 -13.94 4.72 -12.74
N ASN A 126 -13.23 4.53 -11.62
CA ASN A 126 -11.99 5.22 -11.26
C ASN A 126 -12.03 6.75 -11.06
N MET A 127 -12.96 7.29 -10.26
CA MET A 127 -13.08 8.70 -9.83
C MET A 127 -13.13 9.80 -10.92
N GLN A 128 -12.74 9.53 -12.17
CA GLN A 128 -12.52 10.52 -13.22
C GLN A 128 -13.35 10.29 -14.48
N GLU A 129 -13.70 9.04 -14.82
CA GLU A 129 -14.42 8.75 -16.07
C GLU A 129 -15.91 8.48 -15.81
N LYS A 130 -16.77 9.30 -16.43
CA LYS A 130 -18.19 8.99 -16.55
C LYS A 130 -18.35 7.85 -17.55
N THR A 131 -19.06 6.81 -17.15
CA THR A 131 -19.30 5.62 -17.97
C THR A 131 -20.74 5.56 -18.43
N SER A 132 -20.94 5.06 -19.65
CA SER A 132 -22.27 4.82 -20.21
C SER A 132 -22.72 3.39 -19.90
N PRO A 133 -24.02 3.15 -19.63
CA PRO A 133 -24.52 1.79 -19.47
C PRO A 133 -24.32 0.99 -20.75
N SER A 134 -24.11 -0.32 -20.61
CA SER A 134 -24.02 -1.24 -21.73
C SER A 134 -25.23 -1.15 -22.63
N ARG A 135 -25.03 -1.14 -23.95
CA ARG A 135 -26.12 -1.21 -24.94
C ARG A 135 -27.10 -2.35 -24.69
N PHE A 136 -26.63 -3.48 -24.14
CA PHE A 136 -27.50 -4.62 -23.84
C PHE A 136 -28.52 -4.30 -22.73
N LEU A 137 -28.16 -3.48 -21.74
CA LEU A 137 -29.09 -3.02 -20.71
C LEU A 137 -30.11 -2.05 -21.27
N VAL A 138 -29.67 -1.15 -22.16
CA VAL A 138 -30.54 -0.18 -22.84
C VAL A 138 -31.55 -0.91 -23.72
N GLU A 139 -31.11 -1.88 -24.52
CA GLU A 139 -31.98 -2.71 -25.37
C GLU A 139 -33.04 -3.49 -24.57
N MET A 140 -32.71 -3.92 -23.35
CA MET A 140 -33.65 -4.62 -22.45
C MET A 140 -34.56 -3.66 -21.67
N GLY A 141 -34.36 -2.35 -21.75
CA GLY A 141 -35.10 -1.37 -20.95
C GLY A 141 -34.83 -1.47 -19.44
N LEU A 142 -33.64 -1.93 -19.05
CA LEU A 142 -33.25 -2.15 -17.65
C LEU A 142 -32.44 -0.99 -17.04
N VAL A 143 -32.26 0.11 -17.79
CA VAL A 143 -31.60 1.31 -17.28
C VAL A 143 -32.65 2.13 -16.54
N PRO A 144 -32.48 2.37 -15.22
CA PRO A 144 -33.41 3.18 -14.45
C PRO A 144 -33.36 4.65 -14.92
N GLU A 145 -34.52 5.29 -15.02
CA GLU A 145 -34.62 6.73 -15.34
C GLU A 145 -34.19 7.61 -14.16
N GLU A 146 -34.40 7.13 -12.93
CA GLU A 146 -33.98 7.79 -11.70
C GLU A 146 -33.20 6.81 -10.82
N PHE A 147 -32.00 7.23 -10.40
CA PHE A 147 -31.26 6.54 -9.34
C PHE A 147 -31.86 7.00 -8.01
N SER A 148 -32.53 6.11 -7.26
CA SER A 148 -33.00 6.49 -5.92
C SER A 148 -31.80 6.90 -5.07
N GLU A 149 -31.91 8.02 -4.37
CA GLU A 149 -30.93 8.36 -3.34
C GLU A 149 -30.83 7.18 -2.38
N THR A 150 -29.60 6.69 -2.24
CA THR A 150 -29.30 5.34 -1.79
C THR A 150 -29.84 5.05 -0.40
N GLU A 151 -30.64 3.98 -0.25
CA GLU A 151 -30.57 3.21 0.99
C GLU A 151 -29.10 2.79 1.18
N PRO A 152 -28.53 2.95 2.38
CA PRO A 152 -27.12 2.70 2.62
C PRO A 152 -26.76 1.27 2.22
N TYR A 153 -25.67 1.13 1.45
CA TYR A 153 -25.11 -0.15 1.06
C TYR A 153 -24.72 -0.98 2.30
N LEU A 154 -25.64 -1.85 2.75
CA LEU A 154 -25.49 -2.77 3.88
C LEU A 154 -24.60 -3.99 3.54
N GLY A 155 -23.60 -3.84 2.67
CA GLY A 155 -22.83 -4.96 2.09
C GLY A 155 -21.98 -5.79 3.07
N SER A 156 -21.87 -5.38 4.35
CA SER A 156 -21.25 -6.20 5.40
C SER A 156 -21.83 -5.86 6.76
N ILE A 157 -22.03 -6.85 7.63
CA ILE A 157 -22.45 -6.67 9.04
C ILE A 157 -21.59 -5.60 9.75
N LYS A 158 -20.30 -5.49 9.41
CA LYS A 158 -19.41 -4.45 9.95
C LYS A 158 -19.77 -3.04 9.48
N ASN A 159 -20.14 -2.89 8.21
CA ASN A 159 -20.58 -1.61 7.64
C ASN A 159 -21.94 -1.22 8.21
N VAL A 160 -22.82 -2.21 8.41
CA VAL A 160 -24.12 -2.05 9.08
C VAL A 160 -23.91 -1.55 10.51
N GLU A 161 -23.03 -2.19 11.29
CA GLU A 161 -22.70 -1.75 12.65
C GLU A 161 -22.10 -0.35 12.67
N SER A 162 -21.18 -0.02 11.74
CA SER A 162 -20.58 1.31 11.64
C SER A 162 -21.60 2.39 11.29
N TYR A 163 -22.51 2.11 10.35
CA TYR A 163 -23.59 3.02 9.96
C TYR A 163 -24.51 3.32 11.14
N PHE A 164 -25.02 2.28 11.80
CA PHE A 164 -25.90 2.47 12.96
C PHE A 164 -25.20 3.14 14.13
N ARG A 165 -23.89 2.89 14.33
CA ARG A 165 -23.10 3.64 15.33
C ARG A 165 -23.08 5.12 14.99
N SER A 166 -22.71 5.46 13.75
CA SER A 166 -22.65 6.86 13.29
C SER A 166 -24.00 7.55 13.47
N ALA A 167 -25.07 6.94 12.97
CA ALA A 167 -26.44 7.43 13.09
C ALA A 167 -26.84 7.64 14.55
N ALA A 168 -26.62 6.65 15.43
CA ALA A 168 -26.92 6.78 16.85
C ALA A 168 -26.12 7.89 17.54
N THR A 169 -24.82 8.04 17.25
CA THR A 169 -24.04 9.15 17.80
C THR A 169 -24.51 10.51 17.30
N GLN A 170 -24.90 10.62 16.04
CA GLN A 170 -25.41 11.87 15.48
C GLN A 170 -26.73 12.24 16.14
N SER A 171 -27.70 11.32 16.15
CA SER A 171 -28.99 11.54 16.79
C SER A 171 -28.86 11.84 18.28
N LEU A 172 -27.92 11.21 19.00
CA LEU A 172 -27.67 11.51 20.42
C LEU A 172 -27.01 12.89 20.64
N LYS A 173 -26.23 13.39 19.70
CA LYS A 173 -25.70 14.77 19.75
C LYS A 173 -26.84 15.76 19.53
N ASP A 174 -27.62 15.55 18.47
CA ASP A 174 -28.74 16.41 18.11
C ASP A 174 -29.76 16.46 19.27
N LEU A 175 -30.06 15.32 19.91
CA LEU A 175 -30.94 15.24 21.09
C LEU A 175 -30.39 15.92 22.35
N LYS A 176 -29.07 16.10 22.47
CA LYS A 176 -28.47 16.85 23.59
C LYS A 176 -28.57 18.36 23.42
N GLU A 177 -28.68 18.83 22.18
CA GLU A 177 -28.84 20.25 21.86
C GLU A 177 -30.30 20.71 21.93
N ILE A 178 -31.25 19.77 21.93
CA ILE A 178 -32.68 20.03 21.96
C ILE A 178 -33.21 20.01 23.41
N ILE A 179 -33.86 21.10 23.83
CA ILE A 179 -34.44 21.27 25.17
C ILE A 179 -35.88 20.74 25.24
N ASP A 180 -36.59 20.69 24.11
CA ASP A 180 -37.99 20.26 24.01
C ASP A 180 -38.13 18.96 23.21
N TYR A 181 -38.38 17.85 23.92
CA TYR A 181 -38.48 16.52 23.33
C TYR A 181 -39.77 16.28 22.51
N LYS A 182 -40.82 17.10 22.71
CA LYS A 182 -42.11 16.89 22.03
C LYS A 182 -42.11 17.26 20.55
N SER A 183 -41.21 18.15 20.14
CA SER A 183 -41.12 18.62 18.74
C SER A 183 -40.23 17.73 17.86
N CYS A 184 -39.71 16.60 18.38
CA CYS A 184 -38.69 15.79 17.72
C CYS A 184 -38.94 14.26 17.81
N GLU A 185 -40.20 13.82 17.68
CA GLU A 185 -40.56 12.39 17.74
C GLU A 185 -39.77 11.54 16.71
N GLU A 186 -39.61 12.03 15.49
CA GLU A 186 -38.91 11.30 14.41
C GLU A 186 -37.42 11.08 14.72
N LEU A 187 -36.76 12.05 15.35
CA LEU A 187 -35.35 11.93 15.75
C LEU A 187 -35.17 10.96 16.92
N VAL A 188 -36.10 10.98 17.88
CA VAL A 188 -36.11 10.03 19.00
C VAL A 188 -36.31 8.61 18.50
N GLU A 189 -37.23 8.41 17.55
CA GLU A 189 -37.48 7.09 16.95
C GLU A 189 -36.26 6.58 16.18
N LYS A 190 -35.65 7.41 15.32
CA LYS A 190 -34.40 7.06 14.60
C LYS A 190 -33.26 6.70 15.55
N ALA A 191 -33.09 7.46 16.64
CA ALA A 191 -32.08 7.17 17.67
C ALA A 191 -32.37 5.83 18.36
N PHE A 192 -33.64 5.59 18.72
CA PHE A 192 -34.06 4.39 19.43
C PHE A 192 -33.90 3.14 18.56
N VAL A 193 -34.32 3.18 17.31
CA VAL A 193 -34.15 2.09 16.34
C VAL A 193 -32.66 1.79 16.14
N SER A 194 -31.85 2.83 15.94
CA SER A 194 -30.39 2.67 15.77
C SER A 194 -29.74 2.04 17.01
N LEU A 195 -30.11 2.49 18.21
CA LEU A 195 -29.61 1.94 19.48
C LEU A 195 -30.08 0.49 19.71
N HIS A 196 -31.32 0.16 19.36
CA HIS A 196 -31.87 -1.18 19.44
C HIS A 196 -31.11 -2.15 18.52
N LEU A 197 -30.87 -1.73 17.28
CA LEU A 197 -30.10 -2.51 16.29
C LEU A 197 -28.64 -2.68 16.73
N LEU A 198 -28.00 -1.64 17.27
CA LEU A 198 -26.66 -1.77 17.89
C LEU A 198 -26.65 -2.69 19.11
N SER A 199 -27.75 -2.78 19.86
CA SER A 199 -27.84 -3.72 20.97
C SER A 199 -27.93 -5.17 20.51
N LYS A 200 -28.56 -5.44 19.35
CA LYS A 200 -28.70 -6.79 18.79
C LYS A 200 -27.48 -7.23 17.99
N PHE A 201 -26.93 -6.35 17.17
CA PHE A 201 -25.87 -6.67 16.21
C PHE A 201 -24.50 -6.12 16.60
N GLY A 202 -24.45 -5.13 17.48
CA GLY A 202 -23.21 -4.46 17.86
C GLY A 202 -22.44 -5.20 18.94
N ASN A 203 -21.14 -5.40 18.71
CA ASN A 203 -20.27 -5.99 19.74
C ASN A 203 -19.58 -4.89 20.56
N LYS A 204 -20.25 -4.45 21.62
CA LYS A 204 -19.78 -3.38 22.53
C LYS A 204 -18.35 -3.60 23.05
N ARG A 205 -17.88 -4.85 23.19
CA ARG A 205 -16.53 -5.16 23.69
C ARG A 205 -15.42 -4.83 22.69
N LYS A 206 -15.74 -4.80 21.38
CA LYS A 206 -14.78 -4.44 20.32
C LYS A 206 -14.64 -2.93 20.13
N TRP A 207 -15.45 -2.13 20.82
CA TRP A 207 -15.42 -0.69 20.65
C TRP A 207 -14.23 -0.12 21.43
N TRP A 208 -13.31 0.52 20.73
CA TRP A 208 -12.10 1.12 21.30
C TRP A 208 -12.38 2.14 22.42
N GLN A 209 -13.54 2.79 22.40
CA GLN A 209 -13.98 3.70 23.47
C GLN A 209 -14.24 2.97 24.80
N ASN A 210 -14.58 1.69 24.74
CA ASN A 210 -14.85 0.85 25.92
C ASN A 210 -13.61 0.14 26.44
N THR A 211 -12.48 0.16 25.70
CA THR A 211 -11.23 -0.45 26.17
C THR A 211 -10.60 0.43 27.24
N LYS A 212 -10.49 -0.10 28.45
CA LYS A 212 -9.84 0.59 29.58
C LYS A 212 -8.31 0.55 29.41
N PRO A 213 -7.58 1.61 29.81
CA PRO A 213 -6.12 1.58 29.83
C PRO A 213 -5.61 0.41 30.68
N THR A 214 -4.66 -0.36 30.15
CA THR A 214 -3.95 -1.37 30.93
C THR A 214 -2.87 -0.71 31.78
N LYS A 215 -2.77 -1.12 33.05
CA LYS A 215 -1.66 -0.69 33.91
C LYS A 215 -0.44 -1.54 33.57
N ASN A 216 0.65 -0.89 33.18
CA ASN A 216 1.95 -1.55 33.05
C ASN A 216 2.66 -1.51 34.41
N PRO A 217 2.89 -2.66 35.09
CA PRO A 217 3.55 -2.70 36.39
C PRO A 217 5.06 -2.48 36.29
N ASN A 218 5.65 -2.57 35.09
CA ASN A 218 7.09 -2.44 34.90
C ASN A 218 7.51 -0.98 35.07
N LYS A 219 8.35 -0.72 36.08
CA LYS A 219 9.02 0.58 36.23
C LYS A 219 10.09 0.71 35.14
N PRO A 220 10.16 1.84 34.41
CA PRO A 220 11.17 2.06 33.37
C PRO A 220 12.62 1.92 33.86
N HIS A 221 12.87 2.23 35.14
CA HIS A 221 14.18 2.15 35.78
C HIS A 221 14.06 1.44 37.13
N PRO A 222 14.03 0.09 37.15
CA PRO A 222 13.80 -0.67 38.37
C PRO A 222 14.95 -0.54 39.39
N SER A 223 16.17 -0.28 38.93
CA SER A 223 17.37 -0.08 39.78
C SER A 223 17.58 1.34 40.27
N GLY A 224 16.78 2.31 39.80
CA GLY A 224 16.98 3.75 40.08
C GLY A 224 18.22 4.38 39.44
N LYS A 225 19.09 3.60 38.79
CA LYS A 225 20.29 4.09 38.10
C LYS A 225 19.98 4.43 36.65
N LEU A 226 20.42 5.60 36.21
CA LEU A 226 20.26 6.08 34.85
C LEU A 226 21.52 5.78 34.02
N SER A 227 21.30 5.33 32.78
CA SER A 227 22.33 5.33 31.74
C SER A 227 22.04 6.50 30.80
N ALA A 228 22.88 7.52 30.87
CA ALA A 228 22.73 8.77 30.14
C ALA A 228 23.79 8.90 29.04
N SER A 229 23.39 9.51 27.94
CA SER A 229 24.28 10.00 26.87
C SER A 229 23.85 11.41 26.51
N TYR A 230 24.68 12.16 25.79
CA TYR A 230 24.32 13.51 25.37
C TYR A 230 22.95 13.53 24.66
N SER A 231 22.72 12.62 23.71
CA SER A 231 21.45 12.52 22.98
C SER A 231 20.27 12.13 23.88
N ARG A 232 20.49 11.28 24.90
CA ARG A 232 19.44 10.91 25.87
C ARG A 232 19.05 12.09 26.75
N VAL A 233 20.04 12.83 27.25
CA VAL A 233 19.82 14.01 28.10
C VAL A 233 19.16 15.14 27.31
N SER A 234 19.64 15.41 26.09
CA SER A 234 19.05 16.43 25.23
C SER A 234 17.61 16.10 24.86
N THR A 235 17.32 14.84 24.52
CA THR A 235 15.94 14.38 24.23
C THR A 235 15.03 14.53 25.44
N TYR A 236 15.53 14.26 26.66
CA TYR A 236 14.74 14.42 27.87
C TYR A 236 14.46 15.90 28.19
N LYS A 237 15.47 16.76 28.05
CA LYS A 237 15.32 18.22 28.24
C LYS A 237 14.36 18.83 27.23
N ASP A 238 14.39 18.35 25.99
CA ASP A 238 13.46 18.73 24.92
C ASP A 238 12.03 18.27 25.24
N CYS A 239 11.82 16.97 25.50
CA CYS A 239 10.52 16.45 25.89
C CYS A 239 10.62 15.10 26.63
N PRO A 240 10.17 15.02 27.91
CA PRO A 240 10.17 13.76 28.67
C PRO A 240 9.31 12.65 28.04
N ALA A 241 8.22 13.00 27.36
CA ALA A 241 7.40 12.01 26.65
C ALA A 241 8.15 11.43 25.43
N LYS A 242 8.87 12.26 24.68
CA LYS A 242 9.72 11.83 23.56
C LYS A 242 10.83 10.91 24.03
N TYR A 243 11.46 11.23 25.16
CA TYR A 243 12.42 10.33 25.80
C TYR A 243 11.79 8.97 26.14
N LYS A 244 10.60 8.96 26.74
CA LYS A 244 9.88 7.72 27.09
C LYS A 244 9.58 6.88 25.85
N PHE A 245 9.03 7.47 24.80
CA PHE A 245 8.73 6.72 23.57
C PHE A 245 9.99 6.15 22.91
N ARG A 246 11.05 6.95 22.80
CA ARG A 246 12.28 6.55 22.11
C ARG A 246 13.11 5.55 22.90
N TYR A 247 13.34 5.79 24.19
CA TYR A 247 14.32 5.02 24.96
C TYR A 247 13.70 3.98 25.90
N HIS A 248 12.41 4.11 26.24
CA HIS A 248 11.72 3.13 27.08
C HIS A 248 10.80 2.21 26.28
N PHE A 249 10.07 2.76 25.29
CA PHE A 249 9.20 1.96 24.41
C PHE A 249 9.87 1.56 23.09
N PHE A 250 11.10 2.01 22.82
CA PHE A 250 11.84 1.72 21.59
C PHE A 250 11.04 2.02 20.32
N ILE A 251 10.22 3.07 20.37
CA ILE A 251 9.51 3.58 19.20
C ILE A 251 10.49 4.48 18.46
N ASP A 252 11.19 3.87 17.52
CA ASP A 252 12.14 4.57 16.67
C ASP A 252 11.43 5.38 15.60
N GLN A 253 12.02 6.53 15.28
CA GLN A 253 11.63 7.29 14.10
C GLN A 253 12.32 6.69 12.87
N PRO A 254 11.63 6.64 11.72
CA PRO A 254 12.27 6.25 10.48
C PRO A 254 13.48 7.16 10.22
N LYS A 255 14.61 6.53 9.93
CA LYS A 255 15.86 7.24 9.64
C LYS A 255 15.71 7.92 8.27
N GLY A 256 15.75 9.25 8.26
CA GLY A 256 15.73 10.05 7.03
C GLY A 256 17.10 10.12 6.35
N ILE A 257 17.11 10.57 5.09
CA ILE A 257 18.33 10.76 4.27
C ILE A 257 19.37 11.62 4.99
N SER A 258 18.95 12.67 5.70
CA SER A 258 19.85 13.55 6.46
C SER A 258 20.64 12.82 7.54
N LEU A 259 20.07 11.78 8.16
CA LEU A 259 20.77 11.00 9.18
C LEU A 259 21.88 10.14 8.55
N TYR A 260 21.58 9.47 7.42
CA TYR A 260 22.58 8.69 6.69
C TYR A 260 23.70 9.57 6.17
N LYS A 261 23.36 10.73 5.60
CA LYS A 261 24.32 11.75 5.19
C LYS A 261 25.23 12.17 6.35
N GLY A 262 24.66 12.48 7.52
CA GLY A 262 25.43 12.82 8.72
C GLY A 262 26.41 11.71 9.13
N LEU A 263 25.95 10.45 9.17
CA LEU A 263 26.82 9.32 9.51
C LEU A 263 27.99 9.15 8.54
N LEU A 264 27.74 9.30 7.24
CA LEU A 264 28.79 9.27 6.22
C LEU A 264 29.78 10.42 6.41
N TYR A 265 29.29 11.64 6.64
CA TYR A 265 30.15 12.81 6.84
C TYR A 265 31.06 12.66 8.05
N HIS A 266 30.53 12.21 9.19
CA HIS A 266 31.34 11.93 10.39
C HIS A 266 32.44 10.90 10.09
N LYS A 267 32.08 9.81 9.40
CA LYS A 267 33.04 8.75 9.04
C LYS A 267 34.13 9.25 8.08
N ILE A 268 33.78 10.08 7.09
CA ILE A 268 34.73 10.69 6.14
C ILE A 268 35.72 11.60 6.87
N VAL A 269 35.23 12.49 7.74
CA VAL A 269 36.10 13.40 8.51
C VAL A 269 36.99 12.62 9.48
N GLN A 270 36.42 11.62 10.16
CA GLN A 270 37.16 10.74 11.08
C GLN A 270 38.31 10.04 10.37
N GLU A 271 38.06 9.52 9.17
CA GLU A 271 39.05 8.83 8.34
C GLU A 271 40.12 9.80 7.80
N PHE A 272 39.71 10.97 7.30
CA PHE A 272 40.65 11.98 6.78
C PHE A 272 41.65 12.48 7.83
N PHE A 273 41.18 12.67 9.08
CA PHE A 273 42.00 13.11 10.20
C PHE A 273 42.50 11.97 11.10
N ASN A 274 42.41 10.73 10.65
CA ASN A 274 42.85 9.58 11.43
C ASN A 274 44.36 9.67 11.70
N PRO A 275 44.82 9.80 12.96
CA PRO A 275 46.24 9.95 13.27
C PRO A 275 47.05 8.67 13.05
N GLU A 276 46.40 7.51 12.98
CA GLU A 276 47.05 6.22 12.71
C GLU A 276 47.32 5.99 11.22
N LYS A 277 46.69 6.80 10.34
CA LYS A 277 46.87 6.72 8.89
C LYS A 277 47.64 7.94 8.39
N GLU A 278 48.70 7.70 7.61
CA GLU A 278 49.45 8.76 6.94
C GLU A 278 48.69 9.28 5.70
N ASN A 279 47.49 9.81 5.92
CA ASN A 279 46.72 10.45 4.86
C ASN A 279 47.37 11.77 4.46
N GLU A 280 47.57 11.93 3.15
CA GLU A 280 48.00 13.20 2.55
C GLU A 280 46.96 14.28 2.86
N TYR A 281 47.42 15.45 3.30
CA TYR A 281 46.55 16.58 3.59
C TYR A 281 46.21 17.34 2.30
N SER A 282 45.44 16.68 1.44
CA SER A 282 45.04 17.18 0.12
C SER A 282 43.55 16.95 -0.13
N PHE A 283 42.94 17.82 -0.94
CA PHE A 283 41.56 17.63 -1.35
C PHE A 283 41.37 16.37 -2.22
N ASN A 284 42.41 15.96 -2.95
CA ASN A 284 42.38 14.72 -3.73
C ASN A 284 42.27 13.49 -2.82
N GLN A 285 43.02 13.45 -1.72
CA GLN A 285 42.90 12.37 -0.74
C GLN A 285 41.50 12.33 -0.11
N LEU A 286 40.91 13.51 0.18
CA LEU A 286 39.55 13.59 0.70
C LEU A 286 38.52 13.02 -0.29
N LYS A 287 38.70 13.23 -1.61
CA LYS A 287 37.84 12.62 -2.64
C LYS A 287 37.93 11.10 -2.65
N VAL A 288 39.14 10.55 -2.55
CA VAL A 288 39.35 9.09 -2.48
C VAL A 288 38.60 8.50 -1.28
N ILE A 289 38.74 9.13 -0.11
CA ILE A 289 38.05 8.70 1.12
C ILE A 289 36.52 8.79 0.98
N ILE A 290 36.01 9.85 0.34
CA ILE A 290 34.57 9.96 0.05
C ILE A 290 34.13 8.77 -0.80
N ASP A 291 34.83 8.46 -1.89
CA ASP A 291 34.47 7.35 -2.78
C ASP A 291 34.53 5.98 -2.10
N GLU A 292 35.50 5.75 -1.22
CA GLU A 292 35.66 4.49 -0.48
C GLU A 292 34.57 4.29 0.59
N ILE A 293 34.17 5.35 1.28
CA ILE A 293 33.20 5.28 2.39
C ILE A 293 31.76 5.33 1.90
N TRP A 294 31.51 5.93 0.73
CA TRP A 294 30.17 6.14 0.22
C TRP A 294 29.47 4.82 -0.13
N ASP A 295 28.33 4.55 0.52
CA ASP A 295 27.50 3.37 0.27
C ASP A 295 26.13 3.80 -0.29
N ASP A 296 25.91 3.50 -1.57
CA ASP A 296 24.66 3.80 -2.27
C ASP A 296 23.45 3.05 -1.69
N ASN A 297 23.66 1.94 -0.97
CA ASN A 297 22.58 1.13 -0.39
C ASN A 297 21.91 1.81 0.82
N LEU A 298 22.53 2.85 1.39
CA LEU A 298 21.94 3.63 2.48
C LEU A 298 20.80 4.55 2.02
N PHE A 299 20.62 4.72 0.71
CA PHE A 299 19.62 5.60 0.14
C PHE A 299 18.47 4.82 -0.51
N PRO A 300 17.22 5.33 -0.48
CA PRO A 300 16.08 4.63 -1.08
C PRO A 300 16.19 4.40 -2.59
N PHE A 301 16.90 5.30 -3.29
CA PHE A 301 17.06 5.26 -4.75
C PHE A 301 18.47 5.68 -5.15
N ILE A 302 18.99 5.07 -6.22
CA ILE A 302 20.32 5.37 -6.77
C ILE A 302 20.45 6.82 -7.26
N THR A 303 19.37 7.42 -7.76
CA THR A 303 19.35 8.82 -8.19
C THR A 303 19.60 9.77 -7.03
N VAL A 304 18.97 9.47 -5.88
CA VAL A 304 19.15 10.23 -4.63
C VAL A 304 20.56 10.03 -4.09
N ALA A 305 21.09 8.80 -4.12
CA ALA A 305 22.48 8.55 -3.70
C ALA A 305 23.48 9.38 -4.53
N ASN A 306 23.32 9.39 -5.86
CA ASN A 306 24.18 10.15 -6.77
C ASN A 306 24.10 11.67 -6.53
N GLU A 307 22.90 12.20 -6.30
CA GLU A 307 22.71 13.61 -5.97
C GLU A 307 23.38 13.96 -4.64
N GLN A 308 23.13 13.16 -3.59
CA GLN A 308 23.75 13.37 -2.27
C GLN A 308 25.28 13.25 -2.32
N LYS A 309 25.83 12.40 -3.20
CA LYS A 309 27.28 12.27 -3.40
C LYS A 309 27.87 13.53 -4.03
N LYS A 310 27.18 14.11 -5.03
CA LYS A 310 27.58 15.40 -5.63
C LYS A 310 27.56 16.53 -4.60
N ASP A 311 26.50 16.59 -3.79
CA ASP A 311 26.40 17.55 -2.69
C ASP A 311 27.54 17.37 -1.68
N ALA A 312 27.91 16.12 -1.39
CA ALA A 312 29.02 15.80 -0.50
C ALA A 312 30.35 16.34 -1.04
N TYR A 313 30.64 16.16 -2.33
CA TYR A 313 31.83 16.72 -2.96
C TYR A 313 31.92 18.24 -2.80
N GLN A 314 30.83 18.96 -3.10
CA GLN A 314 30.80 20.43 -2.95
C GLN A 314 30.95 20.86 -1.49
N SER A 315 30.29 20.15 -0.57
CA SER A 315 30.37 20.42 0.86
C SER A 315 31.80 20.22 1.38
N PHE A 316 32.46 19.16 0.96
CA PHE A 316 33.81 18.83 1.39
C PHE A 316 34.89 19.69 0.72
N GLU A 317 34.64 20.17 -0.50
CA GLU A 317 35.47 21.19 -1.15
C GLU A 317 35.44 22.49 -0.34
N TYR A 318 34.24 22.96 0.00
CA TYR A 318 34.08 24.13 0.85
C TYR A 318 34.70 23.93 2.24
N PHE A 319 34.48 22.76 2.85
CA PHE A 319 35.10 22.41 4.13
C PHE A 319 36.63 22.47 4.05
N PHE A 320 37.25 21.83 3.05
CA PHE A 320 38.70 21.80 2.88
C PHE A 320 39.29 23.18 2.64
N ASN A 321 38.64 24.02 1.83
CA ASN A 321 39.09 25.39 1.56
C ASN A 321 39.05 26.30 2.81
N ASN A 322 38.26 25.94 3.83
CA ASN A 322 38.20 26.65 5.11
C ASN A 322 39.06 26.01 6.20
N LEU A 323 39.77 24.91 5.91
CA LEU A 323 40.70 24.33 6.85
C LEU A 323 41.99 25.17 6.96
N PRO A 324 42.72 25.06 8.10
CA PRO A 324 44.03 25.67 8.21
C PRO A 324 44.98 25.18 7.11
N PRO A 325 45.89 26.03 6.62
CA PRO A 325 46.83 25.67 5.54
C PRO A 325 47.81 24.57 5.96
N ALA A 326 48.10 24.45 7.26
CA ALA A 326 48.89 23.37 7.81
C ALA A 326 47.99 22.28 8.40
N LYS A 327 48.37 21.01 8.21
CA LYS A 327 47.65 19.86 8.80
C LYS A 327 47.59 20.03 10.33
N PRO A 328 46.39 20.06 10.95
CA PRO A 328 46.28 20.15 12.39
C PRO A 328 46.86 18.92 13.08
N ASN A 329 47.46 19.10 14.26
CA ASN A 329 47.93 17.99 15.08
C ASN A 329 46.75 17.35 15.81
N VAL A 330 46.18 16.30 15.21
CA VAL A 330 45.02 15.58 15.75
C VAL A 330 45.49 14.45 16.67
N LEU A 331 45.13 14.51 17.95
CA LEU A 331 45.52 13.51 18.94
C LEU A 331 44.67 12.24 18.89
N ALA A 332 43.37 12.38 18.64
CA ALA A 332 42.40 11.30 18.49
C ALA A 332 41.11 11.83 17.83
N THR A 333 40.38 10.96 17.13
CA THR A 333 39.06 11.25 16.54
C THR A 333 38.00 10.30 17.12
N GLU A 334 36.78 10.79 17.34
CA GLU A 334 35.61 10.00 17.82
C GLU A 334 35.94 9.07 19.02
N LYS A 335 36.68 9.59 20.00
CA LYS A 335 37.11 8.81 21.18
C LYS A 335 35.94 8.56 22.13
N GLU A 336 35.61 7.28 22.33
CA GLU A 336 34.60 6.87 23.30
C GLU A 336 34.99 7.27 24.73
N PHE A 337 33.99 7.69 25.51
CA PHE A 337 34.16 7.90 26.95
C PHE A 337 33.02 7.28 27.75
N SER A 338 33.36 6.84 28.96
CA SER A 338 32.37 6.36 29.93
C SER A 338 32.83 6.74 31.34
N PHE A 339 31.99 7.45 32.08
CA PHE A 339 32.24 7.81 33.47
C PHE A 339 30.98 7.63 34.32
N SER A 340 31.16 7.61 35.65
CA SER A 340 30.05 7.53 36.60
C SER A 340 29.96 8.83 37.40
N LEU A 341 28.75 9.38 37.51
CA LEU A 341 28.44 10.55 38.33
C LEU A 341 27.22 10.22 39.19
N ASP A 342 27.34 10.34 40.51
CA ASP A 342 26.28 10.03 41.48
C ASP A 342 25.64 8.64 41.29
N GLY A 343 26.46 7.64 40.93
CA GLY A 343 26.01 6.27 40.68
C GLY A 343 25.30 6.05 39.33
N ASN A 344 25.21 7.07 38.48
CA ASN A 344 24.68 7.01 37.12
C ASN A 344 25.80 6.91 36.09
N ARG A 345 25.60 6.11 35.03
CA ARG A 345 26.60 5.91 33.97
C ARG A 345 26.35 6.92 32.84
N PHE A 346 27.38 7.68 32.50
CA PHE A 346 27.40 8.58 31.35
C PHE A 346 28.32 7.99 30.28
N SER A 347 27.84 7.91 29.04
CA SER A 347 28.63 7.42 27.90
C SER A 347 28.39 8.27 26.66
N GLY A 348 29.41 8.42 25.82
CA GLY A 348 29.33 9.15 24.57
C GLY A 348 30.51 8.89 23.66
#